data_AF-A0A1Y3MMI2-F1
#
_entry.id   AF-A0A1Y3MMI2-F1
#
_cell.length_a   1.000
_cell.length_b   1.000
_cell.length_c   1.000
_cell.angle_alpha   90.00
_cell.angle_beta   90.00
_cell.angle_gamma   90.00
#
_symmetry.space_group_name_H-M   'P 1'
#
loop_
_entity.id
_entity.type
_entity.pdbx_description
1 polymer ?
#
loop_
_entity_poly.entity_id
_entity_poly.type
_entity_poly.pdbx_seq_one_letter_code
_entity_poly.pdbx_strand_id
1 'polypeptide(L)'
;MGNKFNAYLKNFLYNGNPNGNGLVEWPVWEPQQKLTEVFDADAKTSTVEAKNVYKTYDDIMNEMEADTTVPKEVKSYVISNSMRGRWFSAALDEHYQNESLWN
;
A
#
# COMPACT_ATOMS: atom_id res chain seq x y z
N MET A 1 13.28 13.87 0.17
CA MET A 1 12.03 13.52 -0.54
C MET A 1 11.35 14.67 -1.29
N GLY A 2 10.88 15.74 -0.63
CA GLY A 2 9.99 16.75 -1.24
C GLY A 2 10.47 17.35 -2.58
N ASN A 3 11.78 17.60 -2.75
CA ASN A 3 12.32 18.10 -4.02
C ASN A 3 12.12 17.14 -5.20
N LYS A 4 12.21 15.82 -4.97
CA LYS A 4 11.99 14.81 -6.02
C LYS A 4 10.52 14.77 -6.43
N PHE A 5 9.61 14.70 -5.46
CA PHE A 5 8.17 14.73 -5.71
C PHE A 5 7.75 15.99 -6.50
N ASN A 6 8.24 17.16 -6.08
CA ASN A 6 7.95 18.42 -6.78
C ASN A 6 8.50 18.42 -8.22
N ALA A 7 9.62 17.76 -8.49
CA ALA A 7 10.16 17.63 -9.83
C ALA A 7 9.25 16.76 -10.72
N TYR A 8 8.78 15.60 -10.24
CA TYR A 8 7.81 14.78 -10.98
C TYR A 8 6.53 15.56 -11.27
N LEU A 9 5.97 16.21 -10.25
CA LEU A 9 4.74 16.99 -10.40
C LEU A 9 4.92 18.14 -11.38
N LYS A 10 6.05 18.86 -11.31
CA LYS A 10 6.37 19.94 -12.26
C LYS A 10 6.44 19.42 -13.69
N ASN A 11 7.14 18.32 -13.94
CA ASN A 11 7.29 17.76 -15.29
C ASN A 11 5.92 17.34 -15.83
N PHE A 12 5.13 16.65 -15.01
CA PHE A 12 3.77 16.23 -15.38
C PHE A 12 2.88 17.41 -15.73
N LEU A 13 2.87 18.47 -14.93
CA LEU A 13 2.09 19.68 -15.20
C LEU A 13 2.56 20.41 -16.47
N TYR A 14 3.84 20.29 -16.83
CA TYR A 14 4.41 20.98 -17.98
C TYR A 14 4.14 20.26 -19.31
N ASN A 15 4.21 18.92 -19.34
CA ASN A 15 4.16 18.17 -20.60
C ASN A 15 3.40 16.82 -20.50
N GLY A 16 2.73 16.53 -19.39
CA GLY A 16 2.00 15.28 -19.18
C GLY A 16 2.87 14.06 -18.86
N ASN A 17 4.19 14.21 -18.79
CA ASN A 17 5.13 13.14 -18.44
C ASN A 17 5.87 13.51 -17.14
N PRO A 18 5.75 12.73 -16.06
CA PRO A 18 6.39 13.05 -14.79
C PRO A 18 7.93 12.88 -14.83
N ASN A 19 8.47 12.14 -15.82
CA ASN A 19 9.88 11.78 -15.88
C ASN A 19 10.80 12.95 -16.28
N GLY A 20 12.06 12.87 -15.85
CA GLY A 20 13.08 13.88 -16.16
C GLY A 20 14.46 13.52 -15.62
N ASN A 21 15.46 14.38 -15.92
CA ASN A 21 16.84 14.13 -15.52
C ASN A 21 17.02 13.99 -14.00
N GLY A 22 17.70 12.94 -13.56
CA GLY A 22 17.99 12.66 -12.15
C GLY A 22 16.81 12.08 -11.36
N LEU A 23 15.72 11.73 -12.04
CA LEU A 23 14.57 11.02 -11.49
C LEU A 23 14.63 9.53 -11.86
N VAL A 24 14.09 8.69 -10.98
CA VAL A 24 13.82 7.29 -11.33
C VAL A 24 12.69 7.29 -12.35
N GLU A 25 12.77 6.40 -13.33
CA GLU A 25 11.72 6.28 -14.32
C GLU A 25 10.44 5.76 -13.68
N TRP A 26 9.39 6.57 -13.75
CA TRP A 26 8.01 6.21 -13.43
C TRP A 26 7.30 5.83 -14.73
N PRO A 27 7.20 4.52 -15.03
CA PRO A 27 6.52 4.06 -16.24
C PRO A 27 5.01 4.28 -16.15
N VAL A 28 4.35 4.28 -17.31
CA VAL A 28 2.90 4.21 -17.39
C VAL A 28 2.42 2.94 -16.69
N TRP A 29 1.36 3.06 -15.89
CA TRP A 29 0.83 1.91 -15.17
C TRP A 29 0.19 0.92 -16.15
N GLU A 30 0.64 -0.34 -16.08
CA GLU A 30 0.15 -1.45 -16.90
C GLU A 30 -0.26 -2.64 -16.00
N PRO A 31 -1.41 -3.30 -16.24
CA PRO A 31 -1.89 -4.39 -15.38
C PRO A 31 -0.94 -5.58 -15.22
N GLN A 32 -0.06 -5.81 -16.20
CA GLN A 32 0.89 -6.93 -16.21
C GLN A 32 2.06 -6.67 -15.26
N GLN A 33 2.55 -5.45 -15.19
CA GLN A 33 3.72 -5.09 -14.36
C GLN A 33 3.32 -4.44 -13.03
N LYS A 34 2.21 -3.69 -12.99
CA LYS A 34 1.66 -2.98 -11.83
C LYS A 34 2.68 -2.09 -11.10
N LEU A 35 3.64 -1.55 -11.84
CA LEU A 35 4.67 -0.69 -11.28
C LEU A 35 4.02 0.60 -10.74
N THR A 36 4.32 0.87 -9.48
CA THR A 36 3.86 2.05 -8.75
C THR A 36 5.09 2.81 -8.29
N GLU A 37 5.08 4.14 -8.45
CA GLU A 37 6.13 4.99 -7.92
C GLU A 37 5.97 5.11 -6.40
N VAL A 38 6.92 4.57 -5.66
CA VAL A 38 6.91 4.56 -4.20
C VAL A 38 7.85 5.66 -3.72
N PHE A 39 7.27 6.64 -3.03
CA PHE A 39 8.00 7.68 -2.34
C PHE A 39 8.10 7.33 -0.86
N ASP A 40 9.28 6.92 -0.38
CA ASP A 40 9.49 6.53 1.01
C ASP A 40 10.66 7.29 1.68
N ALA A 41 10.61 7.41 3.01
CA ALA A 41 11.66 8.05 3.78
C ALA A 41 11.66 7.57 5.23
N ASP A 42 12.86 7.44 5.80
CA ASP A 42 13.08 7.26 7.22
C ASP A 42 13.82 8.48 7.82
N ALA A 43 14.22 8.38 9.09
CA ALA A 43 14.92 9.46 9.79
C ALA A 43 16.29 9.83 9.19
N LYS A 44 16.85 9.01 8.30
CA LYS A 44 18.21 9.15 7.75
C LYS A 44 18.23 9.29 6.23
N THR A 45 17.29 8.69 5.53
CA THR A 45 17.32 8.52 4.07
C THR A 45 15.95 8.73 3.44
N SER A 46 15.94 9.00 2.13
CA SER A 46 14.70 8.97 1.34
C SER A 46 14.94 8.27 0.02
N THR A 47 14.04 7.36 -0.35
CA THR A 47 14.11 6.53 -1.54
C THR A 47 12.94 6.83 -2.46
N VAL A 48 13.17 6.70 -3.76
CA VAL A 48 12.13 6.79 -4.78
C VAL A 48 12.36 5.62 -5.71
N GLU A 49 11.35 4.77 -5.89
CA GLU A 49 11.46 3.52 -6.63
C GLU A 49 10.16 3.19 -7.37
N ALA A 50 10.24 2.85 -8.65
CA ALA A 50 9.15 2.21 -9.37
C ALA A 50 9.16 0.71 -9.09
N LYS A 51 8.17 0.21 -8.33
CA LYS A 51 8.08 -1.22 -8.02
C LYS A 51 6.64 -1.72 -7.93
N ASN A 52 6.46 -3.02 -8.13
CA ASN A 52 5.18 -3.68 -7.95
C ASN A 52 4.91 -3.85 -6.45
N VAL A 53 3.96 -3.08 -5.93
CA VAL A 53 3.47 -3.17 -4.54
C VAL A 53 2.03 -3.67 -4.46
N TYR A 54 1.50 -4.18 -5.57
CA TYR A 54 0.12 -4.68 -5.62
C TYR A 54 -0.04 -5.92 -4.74
N LYS A 55 -1.14 -5.96 -4.00
CA LYS A 55 -1.56 -7.09 -3.18
C LYS A 55 -3.05 -7.33 -3.38
N THR A 56 -3.42 -8.60 -3.51
CA THR A 56 -4.82 -9.03 -3.41
C THR A 56 -5.24 -9.14 -1.94
N TYR A 57 -6.54 -9.24 -1.66
CA TYR A 57 -6.99 -9.53 -0.30
C TYR A 57 -6.44 -10.87 0.21
N ASP A 58 -6.38 -11.89 -0.64
CA ASP A 58 -5.82 -13.19 -0.28
C ASP A 58 -4.33 -13.08 0.09
N ASP A 59 -3.54 -12.31 -0.68
CA ASP A 59 -2.13 -12.05 -0.33
C ASP A 59 -2.00 -11.41 1.05
N ILE A 60 -2.87 -10.44 1.36
CA ILE A 60 -2.89 -9.76 2.65
C ILE A 60 -3.29 -10.72 3.77
N MET A 61 -4.33 -11.54 3.60
CA MET A 61 -4.74 -12.52 4.61
C MET A 61 -3.64 -13.55 4.88
N ASN A 62 -3.00 -14.07 3.83
CA ASN A 62 -1.91 -15.02 3.95
C ASN A 62 -0.71 -14.42 4.71
N GLU A 63 -0.34 -13.17 4.42
CA GLU A 63 0.71 -12.47 5.16
C GLU A 63 0.33 -12.23 6.63
N MET A 64 -0.92 -11.86 6.89
CA MET A 64 -1.42 -11.69 8.26
C MET A 64 -1.40 -12.99 9.06
N GLU A 65 -1.73 -14.13 8.44
CA GLU A 65 -1.70 -15.45 9.08
C GLU A 65 -0.29 -15.97 9.30
N ALA A 66 0.60 -15.74 8.34
CA ALA A 66 2.01 -16.13 8.43
C ALA A 66 2.81 -15.30 9.46
N ASP A 67 2.35 -14.09 9.76
CA ASP A 67 2.98 -13.26 10.79
C ASP A 67 2.84 -13.89 12.19
N THR A 68 3.97 -14.17 12.80
CA THR A 68 4.08 -14.71 14.17
C THR A 68 4.64 -13.70 15.16
N THR A 69 4.89 -12.45 14.73
CA THR A 69 5.43 -11.39 15.59
C THR A 69 4.40 -10.85 16.58
N VAL A 70 3.11 -11.00 16.27
CA VAL A 70 1.99 -10.67 17.16
C VAL A 70 1.36 -11.97 17.70
N PRO A 71 1.22 -12.12 19.04
CA PRO A 71 0.53 -13.27 19.63
C PRO A 71 -0.89 -13.44 19.09
N LYS A 72 -1.31 -14.70 18.92
CA LYS A 72 -2.58 -15.04 18.26
C LYS A 72 -3.78 -14.39 18.95
N GLU A 73 -3.80 -14.38 20.28
CA GLU A 73 -4.89 -13.81 21.08
C GLU A 73 -5.01 -12.30 20.86
N VAL A 74 -3.87 -11.59 20.79
CA VAL A 74 -3.82 -10.16 20.49
C VAL A 74 -4.29 -9.90 19.06
N LYS A 75 -3.82 -10.71 18.10
CA LYS A 75 -4.21 -10.60 16.69
C LYS A 75 -5.72 -10.77 16.51
N SER A 76 -6.30 -11.83 17.08
CA SER A 76 -7.75 -12.07 17.07
C SER A 76 -8.52 -10.92 17.74
N TYR A 77 -8.04 -10.41 18.88
CA TYR A 77 -8.68 -9.29 19.54
C TYR A 77 -8.73 -8.04 18.67
N VAL A 78 -7.62 -7.67 18.03
CA VAL A 78 -7.55 -6.50 17.13
C VAL A 78 -8.44 -6.68 15.90
N ILE A 79 -8.45 -7.87 15.30
CA ILE A 79 -9.29 -8.19 14.14
C ILE A 79 -10.78 -8.01 14.48
N SER A 80 -11.25 -8.63 15.56
CA SER A 80 -12.69 -8.64 15.88
C SER A 80 -13.21 -7.35 16.52
N ASN A 81 -12.33 -6.46 17.00
CA ASN A 81 -12.74 -5.22 17.67
C ASN A 81 -12.33 -3.96 16.91
N SER A 82 -11.05 -3.82 16.56
CA SER A 82 -10.50 -2.59 15.99
C SER A 82 -10.68 -2.52 14.47
N MET A 83 -10.62 -3.66 13.78
CA MET A 83 -10.70 -3.71 12.32
C MET A 83 -12.11 -4.04 11.80
N ARG A 84 -12.93 -4.71 12.60
CA ARG A 84 -14.31 -5.07 12.27
C ARG A 84 -15.16 -3.86 11.87
N GLY A 85 -15.89 -3.98 10.77
CA GLY A 85 -16.83 -2.98 10.27
C GLY A 85 -16.20 -1.69 9.75
N ARG A 86 -14.88 -1.65 9.48
CA ARG A 86 -14.26 -0.52 8.76
C ARG A 86 -14.61 -0.61 7.27
N TRP A 87 -14.60 0.52 6.58
CA TRP A 87 -14.94 0.63 5.16
C TRP A 87 -14.05 -0.22 4.22
N PHE A 88 -12.87 -0.65 4.68
CA PHE A 88 -11.95 -1.55 3.97
C PHE A 88 -11.99 -3.01 4.49
N SER A 89 -12.80 -3.31 5.50
CA SER A 89 -12.74 -4.59 6.21
C SER A 89 -13.67 -5.68 5.68
N ALA A 90 -14.46 -5.45 4.64
CA ALA A 90 -15.46 -6.43 4.19
C ALA A 90 -14.88 -7.83 3.94
N ALA A 91 -13.79 -7.92 3.16
CA ALA A 91 -13.11 -9.19 2.91
C ALA A 91 -12.47 -9.79 4.17
N LEU A 92 -12.00 -8.94 5.09
CA LEU A 92 -11.43 -9.35 6.37
C LEU A 92 -12.51 -9.92 7.30
N ASP A 93 -13.66 -9.26 7.36
CA ASP A 93 -14.78 -9.66 8.19
C ASP A 93 -15.40 -10.97 7.70
N GLU A 94 -15.46 -11.17 6.38
CA GLU A 94 -15.83 -12.45 5.77
C GLU A 94 -14.82 -13.56 6.14
N HIS A 95 -13.51 -13.30 5.97
CA HIS A 95 -12.44 -14.26 6.25
C HIS A 95 -12.41 -14.70 7.72
N TYR A 96 -12.56 -13.75 8.66
CA TYR A 96 -12.52 -14.01 10.10
C TYR A 96 -13.90 -14.21 10.74
N GLN A 97 -14.96 -14.25 9.94
CA GLN A 97 -16.36 -14.43 10.37
C GLN A 97 -16.80 -13.43 11.44
N ASN A 98 -16.38 -12.18 11.30
CA ASN A 98 -16.77 -11.10 12.17
C ASN A 98 -18.23 -10.70 11.91
N GLU A 99 -19.02 -10.47 12.97
CA GLU A 99 -20.39 -9.97 12.77
C GLU A 99 -20.39 -8.57 12.15
N SER A 100 -21.23 -8.37 11.15
CA SER A 100 -21.45 -7.05 10.55
C SER A 100 -22.00 -6.06 11.58
N LEU A 101 -21.39 -4.87 11.63
CA LEU A 101 -21.83 -3.75 12.46
C LEU A 101 -22.82 -2.82 11.72
N TRP A 102 -23.15 -3.13 10.47
CA TRP A 102 -23.92 -2.26 9.57
C TRP A 102 -25.27 -2.85 9.15
N ASN A 103 -25.83 -3.74 9.99
CA ASN A 103 -27.15 -4.34 9.78
C ASN A 103 -28.27 -3.31 9.95
#